data_AF-A0A9W7AQ45-F1
#
_entry.id   AF-A0A9W7AQ45-F1
#
_cell.length_a   1.000
_cell.length_b   1.000
_cell.length_c   1.000
_cell.angle_alpha   90.00
_cell.angle_beta   90.00
_cell.angle_gamma   90.00
#
_symmetry.space_group_name_H-M   'P 1'
#
loop_
_entity.id
_entity.type
_entity.pdbx_description
1 polymer ?
#
loop_
_entity_poly.entity_id
_entity_poly.type
_entity_poly.pdbx_seq_one_letter_code
_entity_poly.pdbx_strand_id
1 'polypeptide(L)'
;DKDIIEESFGGSVKNILVCSVCGETREKDEAFVNLSVEVGELNRVSPASSPLPAVPPTNSSSSSSSNRSRTKTPEVIPPTTLQNCIATFTSPEIIPTPLSCERCKAKQVFSKQIKLDNLPRNLVLHLKRFRRNKKLSNTVEFPAVLDIAPFTKSPATSTVYLLNAVVNHEGGLHQGHYNCYIKKNKEWFRCQDDKVFQVEEEVVLGDNCTAYLLFYSR
;
A
#
# COMPACT_ATOMS: atom_id res chain seq x y z
N ASP A 1 -4.16 -32.73 3.74
CA ASP A 1 -5.21 -31.73 3.44
C ASP A 1 -4.61 -30.34 3.45
N LYS A 2 -4.78 -29.57 2.37
CA LYS A 2 -4.40 -28.15 2.35
C LYS A 2 -5.54 -27.34 2.96
N ASP A 3 -5.20 -26.33 3.74
CA ASP A 3 -6.15 -25.39 4.32
C ASP A 3 -6.91 -24.65 3.20
N ILE A 4 -8.25 -24.63 3.28
CA ILE A 4 -9.13 -23.93 2.32
C ILE A 4 -8.79 -22.44 2.19
N ILE A 5 -8.29 -21.83 3.27
CA ILE A 5 -7.85 -20.44 3.27
C ILE A 5 -6.63 -20.26 2.36
N GLU A 6 -5.62 -21.11 2.51
CA GLU A 6 -4.41 -21.08 1.68
C GLU A 6 -4.70 -21.46 0.23
N GLU A 7 -5.64 -22.37 -0.02
CA GLU A 7 -6.06 -22.71 -1.38
C GLU A 7 -6.80 -21.55 -2.07
N SER A 8 -7.61 -20.80 -1.31
CA SER A 8 -8.47 -19.75 -1.87
C SER A 8 -7.79 -18.39 -1.96
N PHE A 9 -7.03 -18.01 -0.93
CA PHE A 9 -6.45 -16.68 -0.72
C PHE A 9 -4.92 -16.69 -0.71
N GLY A 10 -4.29 -17.86 -0.59
CA GLY A 10 -2.85 -17.99 -0.51
C GLY A 10 -2.17 -17.60 -1.82
N GLY A 11 -1.31 -16.59 -1.74
CA GLY A 11 -0.42 -16.15 -2.80
C GLY A 11 1.02 -16.04 -2.29
N SER A 12 1.94 -15.65 -3.18
CA SER A 12 3.31 -15.32 -2.78
C SER A 12 3.85 -14.12 -3.54
N VAL A 13 4.78 -13.42 -2.89
CA VAL A 13 5.57 -12.36 -3.47
C VAL A 13 7.06 -12.72 -3.44
N LYS A 14 7.79 -12.20 -4.42
CA LYS A 14 9.24 -12.24 -4.51
C LYS A 14 9.80 -10.93 -3.95
N ASN A 15 10.53 -11.02 -2.86
CA ASN A 15 11.37 -9.92 -2.35
C ASN A 15 12.72 -9.96 -3.06
N ILE A 16 12.98 -9.00 -3.94
CA ILE A 16 14.17 -8.92 -4.79
C ILE A 16 15.09 -7.83 -4.22
N LEU A 17 16.30 -8.20 -3.80
CA LEU A 17 17.35 -7.27 -3.38
C LEU A 17 18.42 -7.18 -4.45
N VAL A 18 18.80 -5.98 -4.87
CA VAL A 18 19.84 -5.76 -5.89
C VAL A 18 20.93 -4.84 -5.34
N CYS A 19 22.19 -5.29 -5.41
CA CYS A 19 23.34 -4.47 -5.05
C CYS A 19 23.52 -3.32 -6.06
N SER A 20 23.60 -2.07 -5.58
CA SER A 20 23.72 -0.90 -6.45
C SER A 20 25.08 -0.78 -7.17
N VAL A 21 26.09 -1.55 -6.73
CA VAL A 21 27.46 -1.48 -7.28
C VAL A 21 27.73 -2.61 -8.27
N CYS A 22 27.47 -3.87 -7.88
CA CYS A 22 27.86 -5.03 -8.69
C CYS A 22 26.68 -5.79 -9.32
N GLY A 23 25.43 -5.35 -9.05
CA GLY A 23 24.22 -5.97 -9.56
C GLY A 23 23.93 -7.37 -9.01
N GLU A 24 24.59 -7.81 -7.93
CA GLU A 24 24.24 -9.08 -7.26
C GLU A 24 22.77 -9.02 -6.80
N THR A 25 21.98 -10.00 -7.23
CA THR A 25 20.55 -10.12 -6.91
C THR A 25 20.31 -11.26 -5.93
N ARG A 26 19.52 -10.99 -4.90
CA ARG A 26 19.03 -11.99 -3.94
C ARG A 26 17.51 -11.98 -3.95
N GLU A 27 16.91 -13.15 -3.97
CA GLU A 27 15.46 -13.28 -3.97
C GLU A 27 14.99 -14.12 -2.79
N LYS A 28 13.87 -13.72 -2.19
CA LYS A 28 13.20 -14.48 -1.13
C LYS A 28 11.69 -14.52 -1.37
N ASP A 29 11.13 -15.71 -1.25
CA ASP A 29 9.69 -15.93 -1.29
C ASP A 29 9.03 -15.61 0.05
N GLU A 30 7.89 -14.96 -0.02
CA GLU A 30 7.05 -14.63 1.13
C GLU A 30 5.59 -14.89 0.77
N ALA A 31 4.92 -15.73 1.56
CA ALA A 31 3.51 -16.04 1.39
C ALA A 31 2.62 -14.90 1.91
N PHE A 32 1.44 -14.74 1.33
CA PHE A 32 0.44 -13.78 1.80
C PHE A 32 -0.98 -14.32 1.62
N VAL A 33 -1.91 -13.85 2.45
CA VAL A 33 -3.36 -14.06 2.29
C VAL A 33 -4.10 -12.75 1.93
N ASN A 34 -3.45 -11.61 2.15
CA ASN A 34 -3.88 -10.29 1.68
C ASN A 34 -2.66 -9.39 1.46
N LEU A 35 -2.80 -8.38 0.59
CA LEU A 35 -1.78 -7.35 0.39
C LEU A 35 -2.24 -6.05 1.03
N SER A 36 -1.39 -5.46 1.86
CA SER A 36 -1.67 -4.18 2.53
C SER A 36 -0.91 -3.05 1.84
N VAL A 37 -1.60 -2.28 1.02
CA VAL A 37 -1.03 -1.22 0.16
C VAL A 37 -1.15 0.16 0.81
N GLU A 38 -0.13 0.99 0.63
CA GLU A 38 -0.11 2.34 1.18
C GLU A 38 -1.02 3.29 0.37
N VAL A 39 -1.74 4.15 1.08
CA VAL A 39 -2.56 5.20 0.47
C VAL A 39 -1.80 6.53 0.54
N GLY A 40 -1.55 7.16 -0.61
CA GLY A 40 -1.08 8.55 -0.66
C GLY A 40 0.44 8.79 -0.73
N GLU A 41 1.26 7.75 -0.89
CA GLU A 41 2.72 7.93 -1.04
C GLU A 41 3.13 7.89 -2.53
N LEU A 42 3.16 9.06 -3.18
CA LEU A 42 3.91 9.25 -4.45
C LEU A 42 5.32 9.83 -4.22
N ASN A 43 5.61 10.35 -3.02
CA ASN A 43 6.88 10.98 -2.70
C ASN A 43 7.68 10.18 -1.66
N ARG A 44 8.09 8.96 -2.00
CA ARG A 44 9.23 8.30 -1.33
C ARG A 44 10.55 8.81 -1.90
N VAL A 45 10.79 10.12 -1.79
CA VAL A 45 12.14 10.67 -1.82
C VAL A 45 12.37 11.34 -0.48
N SER A 46 13.03 10.61 0.41
CA SER A 46 13.70 11.20 1.57
C SER A 46 15.12 10.66 1.60
N PRO A 47 16.10 11.35 0.99
CA PRO A 47 17.47 11.18 1.39
C PRO A 47 17.59 11.86 2.77
N ALA A 48 17.71 11.05 3.81
CA ALA A 48 18.14 11.58 5.10
C ALA A 48 19.58 12.08 4.97
N SER A 49 19.81 13.26 5.56
CA SER A 49 21.09 13.90 5.91
C SER A 49 22.02 14.35 4.79
N SER A 50 21.87 15.62 4.39
CA SER A 50 23.01 16.45 4.01
C SER A 50 23.90 16.69 5.25
N PRO A 51 25.24 16.55 5.18
CA PRO A 51 26.12 16.91 6.29
C PRO A 51 26.29 18.45 6.34
N LEU A 52 26.08 19.03 7.53
CA LEU A 52 26.37 20.44 7.79
C LEU A 52 27.89 20.69 7.75
N PRO A 53 28.37 21.81 7.19
CA PRO A 53 29.76 22.22 7.36
C PRO A 53 30.00 22.80 8.76
N ALA A 54 31.11 22.41 9.38
CA ALA A 54 31.55 22.88 10.69
C ALA A 54 32.15 24.30 10.62
N VAL A 55 31.73 25.18 11.54
CA VAL A 55 32.36 26.49 11.83
C VAL A 55 32.28 26.75 13.36
N PRO A 56 33.31 27.33 14.02
CA PRO A 56 33.59 27.17 15.46
C PRO A 56 32.92 28.27 16.34
N PRO A 57 33.06 28.25 17.69
CA PRO A 57 32.16 28.96 18.59
C PRO A 57 32.61 30.40 18.88
N THR A 58 31.66 31.33 18.93
CA THR A 58 31.81 32.61 19.65
C THR A 58 30.55 32.93 20.45
N ASN A 59 30.76 33.29 21.71
CA ASN A 59 29.74 33.65 22.69
C ASN A 59 29.22 35.07 22.46
N SER A 60 27.90 35.25 22.47
CA SER A 60 27.27 36.41 23.11
C SER A 60 25.75 36.23 23.21
N SER A 61 25.26 36.38 24.44
CA SER A 61 23.86 36.41 24.86
C SER A 61 23.06 37.55 24.24
N SER A 62 21.90 37.25 23.65
CA SER A 62 20.71 38.11 23.74
C SER A 62 19.44 37.32 23.42
N SER A 63 18.48 37.46 24.32
CA SER A 63 17.14 36.91 24.31
C SER A 63 16.27 37.57 23.25
N SER A 64 15.68 36.77 22.34
CA SER A 64 14.42 37.14 21.69
C SER A 64 13.62 35.88 21.34
N SER A 65 12.59 35.65 22.13
CA SER A 65 11.61 34.58 21.99
C SER A 65 10.82 34.77 20.69
N SER A 66 11.26 34.11 19.63
CA SER A 66 10.51 34.01 18.38
C SER A 66 9.77 32.68 18.36
N ASN A 67 8.57 32.67 18.96
CA ASN A 67 7.61 31.57 18.87
C ASN A 67 7.16 31.41 17.40
N ARG A 68 7.92 30.66 16.60
CA ARG A 68 7.40 30.11 15.33
C ARG A 68 6.55 28.91 15.68
N SER A 69 5.29 29.19 16.02
CA SER A 69 4.22 28.20 15.92
C SER A 69 4.18 27.71 14.47
N ARG A 70 4.76 26.54 14.21
CA ARG A 70 4.49 25.78 12.99
C ARG A 70 3.03 25.37 13.09
N THR A 71 2.14 26.19 12.54
CA THR A 71 0.81 25.76 12.16
C THR A 71 1.00 24.59 11.19
N LYS A 72 0.86 23.36 11.70
CA LYS A 72 0.76 22.17 10.86
C LYS A 72 -0.53 22.32 10.07
N THR A 73 -0.42 22.81 8.84
CA THR A 73 -1.48 22.63 7.84
C THR A 73 -1.87 21.15 7.85
N PRO A 74 -3.17 20.82 7.90
CA PRO A 74 -3.58 19.43 7.79
C PRO A 74 -2.98 18.84 6.51
N GLU A 75 -2.30 17.69 6.64
CA GLU A 75 -1.70 16.95 5.53
C GLU A 75 -2.85 16.43 4.65
N VAL A 76 -3.25 17.21 3.64
CA VAL A 76 -4.26 16.81 2.66
C VAL A 76 -3.59 15.88 1.68
N ILE A 77 -3.90 14.58 1.78
CA ILE A 77 -3.43 13.58 0.83
C ILE A 77 -4.28 13.68 -0.45
N PRO A 78 -3.67 13.78 -1.64
CA PRO A 78 -4.41 13.87 -2.89
C PRO A 78 -5.18 12.56 -3.20
N PRO A 79 -6.22 12.63 -4.04
CA PRO A 79 -6.83 11.45 -4.65
C PRO A 79 -5.78 10.56 -5.34
N THR A 80 -6.00 9.26 -5.34
CA THR A 80 -5.15 8.27 -6.02
C THR A 80 -5.99 7.13 -6.58
N THR A 81 -5.36 6.22 -7.32
CA THR A 81 -5.98 4.97 -7.80
C THR A 81 -5.42 3.76 -7.05
N LEU A 82 -6.16 2.66 -7.05
CA LEU A 82 -5.73 1.37 -6.53
C LEU A 82 -4.47 0.88 -7.24
N GLN A 83 -4.41 1.06 -8.56
CA GLN A 83 -3.25 0.71 -9.37
C GLN A 83 -2.00 1.48 -8.92
N ASN A 84 -2.13 2.76 -8.59
CA ASN A 84 -1.02 3.54 -8.02
C ASN A 84 -0.60 3.00 -6.65
N CYS A 85 -1.54 2.62 -5.79
CA CYS A 85 -1.22 2.00 -4.49
C CYS A 85 -0.43 0.69 -4.65
N ILE A 86 -0.82 -0.16 -5.60
CA ILE A 86 -0.09 -1.41 -5.90
C ILE A 86 1.27 -1.12 -6.57
N ALA A 87 1.33 -0.11 -7.44
CA ALA A 87 2.56 0.34 -8.07
C ALA A 87 3.57 0.82 -7.02
N THR A 88 3.14 1.64 -6.05
CA THR A 88 3.98 2.08 -4.93
C THR A 88 4.44 0.88 -4.10
N PHE A 89 3.54 -0.05 -3.77
CA PHE A 89 3.88 -1.27 -3.03
C PHE A 89 4.94 -2.13 -3.74
N THR A 90 4.92 -2.18 -5.07
CA THR A 90 5.85 -2.96 -5.90
C THR A 90 7.01 -2.13 -6.49
N SER A 91 7.13 -0.87 -6.11
CA SER A 91 8.20 0.01 -6.57
C SER A 91 9.54 -0.36 -5.91
N PRO A 92 10.67 -0.24 -6.61
CA PRO A 92 11.98 -0.37 -5.97
C PRO A 92 12.20 0.73 -4.94
N GLU A 93 12.67 0.37 -3.75
CA GLU A 93 13.08 1.31 -2.71
C GLU A 93 14.53 1.06 -2.29
N ILE A 94 15.24 2.11 -1.89
CA ILE A 94 16.60 1.99 -1.37
C ILE A 94 16.54 1.58 0.10
N ILE A 95 17.30 0.55 0.47
CA ILE A 95 17.45 0.17 1.87
C ILE A 95 18.30 1.24 2.58
N PRO A 96 17.79 1.92 3.62
CA PRO A 96 18.51 3.03 4.26
C PRO A 96 19.84 2.62 4.90
N THR A 97 19.97 1.35 5.28
CA THR A 97 21.16 0.81 5.93
C THR A 97 21.94 -0.09 4.97
N PRO A 98 23.25 0.16 4.73
CA PRO A 98 24.07 -0.70 3.89
C PRO A 98 24.13 -2.15 4.37
N LEU A 99 24.07 -3.10 3.43
CA LEU A 99 24.11 -4.54 3.70
C LEU A 99 25.42 -5.16 3.17
N SER A 100 25.80 -6.31 3.73
CA SER A 100 26.99 -7.03 3.25
C SER A 100 26.73 -7.67 1.88
N CYS A 101 27.52 -7.26 0.89
CA CYS A 101 27.52 -7.81 -0.47
C CYS A 101 28.58 -8.91 -0.58
N GLU A 102 28.18 -10.10 -1.03
CA GLU A 102 29.08 -11.26 -1.10
C GLU A 102 30.06 -11.16 -2.27
N ARG A 103 29.65 -10.54 -3.37
CA ARG A 103 30.52 -10.26 -4.52
C ARG A 103 31.48 -9.10 -4.25
N CYS A 104 31.02 -8.02 -3.63
CA CYS A 104 31.90 -6.87 -3.31
C CYS A 104 32.76 -7.09 -2.06
N LYS A 105 32.43 -8.08 -1.22
CA LYS A 105 33.07 -8.32 0.09
C LYS A 105 33.07 -7.08 1.00
N ALA A 106 32.05 -6.23 0.88
CA ALA A 106 31.94 -4.97 1.58
C ALA A 106 30.47 -4.60 1.83
N LYS A 107 30.23 -3.62 2.72
CA LYS A 107 28.90 -3.04 2.91
C LYS A 107 28.55 -2.15 1.73
N GLN A 108 27.43 -2.44 1.08
CA GLN A 108 26.94 -1.70 -0.08
C GLN A 108 25.49 -1.27 0.11
N VAL A 109 25.07 -0.28 -0.68
CA VAL A 109 23.67 0.09 -0.80
C VAL A 109 22.95 -0.96 -1.65
N PHE A 110 21.73 -1.30 -1.26
CA PHE A 110 20.87 -2.22 -1.98
C PHE A 110 19.53 -1.55 -2.27
N SER A 111 18.95 -1.85 -3.42
CA SER A 111 17.52 -1.64 -3.64
C SER A 111 16.75 -2.91 -3.27
N LYS A 112 15.55 -2.73 -2.73
CA LYS A 112 14.57 -3.79 -2.48
C LYS A 112 13.35 -3.53 -3.37
N GLN A 113 12.85 -4.56 -4.03
CA GLN A 113 11.59 -4.51 -4.76
C GLN A 113 10.74 -5.72 -4.42
N ILE A 114 9.44 -5.52 -4.32
CA ILE A 114 8.47 -6.61 -4.19
C ILE A 114 7.81 -6.82 -5.55
N LYS A 115 7.70 -8.07 -5.99
CA LYS A 115 6.95 -8.47 -7.19
C LYS A 115 5.98 -9.60 -6.84
N LEU A 116 4.78 -9.56 -7.40
CA LEU A 116 3.81 -10.64 -7.23
C LEU A 116 4.25 -11.87 -8.03
N ASP A 117 4.12 -13.07 -7.46
CA ASP A 117 4.56 -14.33 -8.10
C ASP A 117 3.40 -15.32 -8.18
N ASN A 118 3.19 -16.16 -7.16
CA ASN A 118 2.00 -17.01 -7.13
C ASN A 118 0.75 -16.18 -6.80
N LEU A 119 -0.16 -16.08 -7.77
CA LEU A 119 -1.38 -15.27 -7.65
C LEU A 119 -2.55 -16.11 -7.08
N PRO A 120 -3.24 -15.64 -6.03
CA PRO A 120 -4.35 -16.39 -5.41
C PRO A 120 -5.61 -16.37 -6.29
N ARG A 121 -6.56 -17.29 -6.06
CA ARG A 121 -7.87 -17.22 -6.73
C ARG A 121 -8.65 -15.98 -6.28
N ASN A 122 -8.61 -15.69 -4.98
CA ASN A 122 -9.25 -14.53 -4.37
C ASN A 122 -8.16 -13.60 -3.83
N LEU A 123 -8.05 -12.41 -4.41
CA LEU A 123 -7.11 -11.38 -4.00
C LEU A 123 -7.80 -10.41 -3.03
N VAL A 124 -7.25 -10.26 -1.83
CA VAL A 124 -7.70 -9.28 -0.85
C VAL A 124 -6.69 -8.14 -0.78
N LEU A 125 -7.17 -6.92 -1.05
CA LEU A 125 -6.38 -5.70 -0.96
C LEU A 125 -6.87 -4.88 0.23
N HIS A 126 -5.97 -4.65 1.18
CA HIS A 126 -6.19 -3.79 2.33
C HIS A 126 -5.58 -2.41 2.06
N LEU A 127 -6.42 -1.38 2.07
CA LEU A 127 -6.00 0.01 1.95
C LEU A 127 -5.56 0.50 3.33
N LYS A 128 -4.26 0.73 3.52
CA LYS A 128 -3.70 1.25 4.78
C LYS A 128 -4.10 2.72 5.00
N ARG A 129 -5.32 2.93 5.46
CA ARG A 129 -5.90 4.25 5.71
C ARG A 129 -5.58 4.80 7.08
N PHE A 130 -4.80 4.14 7.92
CA PHE A 130 -4.47 4.66 9.25
C PHE A 130 -2.99 4.99 9.36
N ARG A 131 -2.68 6.25 9.64
CA ARG A 131 -1.32 6.76 9.78
C ARG A 131 -1.26 7.81 10.87
N ARG A 132 -0.25 7.74 11.76
CA ARG A 132 -0.01 8.73 12.83
C ARG A 132 -1.29 9.07 13.62
N ASN A 133 -2.05 8.05 14.02
CA ASN A 133 -3.32 8.16 14.75
C ASN A 133 -4.45 8.90 14.02
N LYS A 134 -4.39 9.00 12.69
CA LYS A 134 -5.44 9.61 11.86
C LYS A 134 -5.85 8.66 10.74
N LYS A 135 -7.11 8.78 10.33
CA LYS A 135 -7.64 8.09 9.15
C LYS A 135 -7.44 8.96 7.91
N LEU A 136 -7.03 8.33 6.81
CA LEU A 136 -6.90 8.90 5.48
C LEU A 136 -8.22 8.72 4.74
N SER A 137 -8.95 9.80 4.59
CA SER A 137 -10.25 9.86 3.89
C SER A 137 -10.13 10.38 2.46
N ASN A 138 -8.92 10.36 1.88
CA ASN A 138 -8.74 10.70 0.48
C ASN A 138 -9.35 9.62 -0.43
N THR A 139 -9.79 10.03 -1.60
CA THR A 139 -10.30 9.14 -2.65
C THR A 139 -9.22 8.15 -3.08
N VAL A 140 -9.58 6.86 -3.11
CA VAL A 140 -8.82 5.79 -3.75
C VAL A 140 -9.74 5.15 -4.79
N GLU A 141 -9.63 5.56 -6.05
CA GLU A 141 -10.41 4.98 -7.14
C GLU A 141 -9.99 3.52 -7.37
N PHE A 142 -10.94 2.60 -7.35
CA PHE A 142 -10.70 1.19 -7.64
C PHE A 142 -11.61 0.73 -8.79
N PRO A 143 -11.10 -0.08 -9.73
CA PRO A 143 -11.90 -0.50 -10.88
C PRO A 143 -12.74 -1.75 -10.57
N ALA A 144 -13.85 -1.95 -11.28
CA ALA A 144 -14.56 -3.22 -11.26
C ALA A 144 -13.72 -4.39 -11.83
N VAL A 145 -12.80 -4.08 -12.76
CA VAL A 145 -11.88 -5.03 -13.39
C VAL A 145 -10.44 -4.56 -13.14
N LEU A 146 -9.66 -5.36 -12.43
CA LEU A 146 -8.27 -5.06 -12.07
C LEU A 146 -7.33 -6.03 -12.79
N ASP A 147 -6.44 -5.51 -13.63
CA ASP A 147 -5.31 -6.27 -14.16
C ASP A 147 -4.07 -6.03 -13.31
N ILE A 148 -3.53 -7.08 -12.71
CA ILE A 148 -2.32 -7.03 -11.88
C ILE A 148 -1.04 -7.40 -12.64
N ALA A 149 -1.11 -7.71 -13.93
CA ALA A 149 0.06 -8.07 -14.74
C ALA A 149 1.25 -7.10 -14.61
N PRO A 150 1.08 -5.77 -14.56
CA PRO A 150 2.21 -4.83 -14.42
C PRO A 150 3.03 -5.02 -13.14
N PHE A 151 2.46 -5.68 -12.13
CA PHE A 151 3.03 -5.82 -10.79
C PHE A 151 3.63 -7.22 -10.53
N THR A 152 3.52 -8.14 -11.50
CA THR A 152 4.04 -9.50 -11.37
C THR A 152 5.51 -9.61 -11.77
N LYS A 153 6.18 -10.66 -11.31
CA LYS A 153 7.56 -11.00 -11.71
C LYS A 153 7.60 -11.66 -13.09
N SER A 154 6.66 -12.55 -13.34
CA SER A 154 6.56 -13.36 -14.55
C SER A 154 5.20 -13.16 -15.23
N PRO A 155 5.08 -13.39 -16.54
CA PRO A 155 3.77 -13.41 -17.19
C PRO A 155 2.95 -14.56 -16.59
N ALA A 156 2.00 -14.21 -15.73
CA ALA A 156 1.05 -15.17 -15.18
C ALA A 156 -0.04 -15.46 -16.23
N THR A 157 -0.58 -16.68 -16.20
CA THR A 157 -1.62 -17.13 -17.15
C THR A 157 -2.97 -16.43 -16.94
N SER A 158 -3.23 -15.88 -15.75
CA SER A 158 -4.44 -15.11 -15.43
C SER A 158 -4.12 -14.03 -14.40
N THR A 159 -4.17 -12.77 -14.82
CA THR A 159 -3.86 -11.58 -14.02
C THR A 159 -5.04 -10.62 -13.84
N VAL A 160 -6.15 -10.90 -14.53
CA VAL A 160 -7.37 -10.09 -14.45
C VAL A 160 -8.25 -10.60 -13.32
N TYR A 161 -8.69 -9.69 -12.47
CA TYR A 161 -9.61 -9.94 -11.38
C TYR A 161 -10.85 -9.05 -11.47
N LEU A 162 -11.98 -9.58 -11.01
CA LEU A 162 -13.26 -8.90 -10.92
C LEU A 162 -13.57 -8.57 -9.46
N LEU A 163 -14.02 -7.34 -9.20
CA LEU A 163 -14.45 -6.90 -7.89
C LEU A 163 -15.74 -7.61 -7.49
N ASN A 164 -15.73 -8.25 -6.31
CA ASN A 164 -16.87 -9.00 -5.78
C ASN A 164 -17.39 -8.46 -4.45
N ALA A 165 -16.53 -7.82 -3.66
CA ALA A 165 -16.95 -7.19 -2.42
C ALA A 165 -16.04 -6.03 -2.04
N VAL A 166 -16.63 -5.08 -1.32
CA VAL A 166 -15.93 -3.95 -0.71
C VAL A 166 -16.37 -3.87 0.75
N VAL A 167 -15.42 -3.83 1.68
CA VAL A 167 -15.71 -3.49 3.08
C VAL A 167 -15.34 -2.04 3.27
N ASN A 168 -16.31 -1.24 3.72
CA ASN A 168 -16.15 0.16 4.00
C ASN A 168 -15.96 0.39 5.49
N HIS A 169 -15.20 1.41 5.82
CA HIS A 169 -15.14 1.93 7.17
C HIS A 169 -15.50 3.41 7.13
N GLU A 170 -16.45 3.82 7.95
CA GLU A 170 -16.83 5.21 8.20
C GLU A 170 -16.38 5.61 9.61
N GLY A 171 -16.13 6.91 9.86
CA GLY A 171 -15.61 7.38 11.14
C GLY A 171 -14.08 7.38 11.25
N GLY A 172 -13.55 7.46 12.48
CA GLY A 172 -12.13 7.65 12.79
C GLY A 172 -11.45 6.41 13.36
N LEU A 173 -10.24 6.57 13.91
CA LEU A 173 -9.45 5.45 14.43
C LEU A 173 -10.09 4.73 15.63
N HIS A 174 -10.72 5.49 16.53
CA HIS A 174 -11.22 4.96 17.81
C HIS A 174 -12.72 4.63 17.79
N GLN A 175 -13.44 5.12 16.78
CA GLN A 175 -14.87 4.91 16.62
C GLN A 175 -15.21 4.99 15.14
N GLY A 176 -16.00 4.04 14.68
CA GLY A 176 -16.46 4.00 13.30
C GLY A 176 -17.57 2.98 13.11
N HIS A 177 -17.97 2.82 11.87
CA HIS A 177 -19.00 1.89 11.45
C HIS A 177 -18.53 1.18 10.19
N TYR A 178 -18.72 -0.14 10.17
CA TYR A 178 -18.41 -0.97 9.01
C TYR A 178 -19.69 -1.33 8.28
N ASN A 179 -19.67 -1.20 6.97
CA ASN A 179 -20.67 -1.74 6.07
C ASN A 179 -19.96 -2.43 4.90
N CYS A 180 -20.69 -3.14 4.06
CA CYS A 180 -20.08 -3.74 2.87
C CYS A 180 -20.99 -3.69 1.65
N TYR A 181 -20.35 -3.71 0.49
CA TYR A 181 -20.98 -4.06 -0.78
C TYR A 181 -20.60 -5.49 -1.15
N ILE A 182 -21.58 -6.30 -1.56
CA ILE A 182 -21.37 -7.66 -2.06
C ILE A 182 -22.01 -7.81 -3.43
N LYS A 183 -21.34 -8.52 -4.34
CA LYS A 183 -21.88 -8.86 -5.67
C LYS A 183 -22.41 -10.28 -5.64
N LYS A 184 -23.68 -10.46 -5.99
CA LYS A 184 -24.33 -11.77 -6.12
C LYS A 184 -25.12 -11.81 -7.40
N ASN A 185 -24.93 -12.84 -8.22
CA ASN A 185 -25.60 -13.00 -9.51
C ASN A 185 -25.49 -11.77 -10.43
N LYS A 186 -24.32 -11.09 -10.40
CA LYS A 186 -24.01 -9.84 -11.12
C LYS A 186 -24.70 -8.58 -10.58
N GLU A 187 -25.53 -8.69 -9.55
CA GLU A 187 -26.18 -7.56 -8.88
C GLU A 187 -25.42 -7.18 -7.61
N TRP A 188 -25.41 -5.89 -7.28
CA TRP A 188 -24.74 -5.37 -6.10
C TRP A 188 -25.73 -5.12 -4.97
N PHE A 189 -25.29 -5.43 -3.75
CA PHE A 189 -26.05 -5.22 -2.54
C PHE A 189 -25.20 -4.52 -1.50
N ARG A 190 -25.72 -3.44 -0.92
CA ARG A 190 -25.17 -2.79 0.28
C ARG A 190 -25.76 -3.46 1.52
N CYS A 191 -24.91 -4.04 2.34
CA CYS A 191 -25.26 -4.60 3.64
C CYS A 191 -24.81 -3.63 4.73
N GLN A 192 -25.77 -3.15 5.52
CA GLN A 192 -25.56 -2.26 6.64
C GLN A 192 -26.30 -2.82 7.86
N ASP A 193 -25.54 -3.50 8.72
CA ASP A 193 -26.06 -4.27 9.86
C ASP A 193 -27.18 -5.24 9.46
N ASP A 194 -28.41 -4.98 9.89
CA ASP A 194 -29.61 -5.78 9.64
C ASP A 194 -30.29 -5.47 8.28
N LYS A 195 -29.81 -4.46 7.55
CA LYS A 195 -30.44 -3.97 6.33
C LYS A 195 -29.61 -4.28 5.09
N VAL A 196 -30.30 -4.75 4.04
CA VAL A 196 -29.70 -5.05 2.74
C VAL A 196 -30.45 -4.30 1.66
N PHE A 197 -29.71 -3.55 0.84
CA PHE A 197 -30.26 -2.74 -0.25
C PHE A 197 -29.60 -3.12 -1.56
N GLN A 198 -30.38 -3.35 -2.62
CA GLN A 198 -29.82 -3.44 -3.96
C GLN A 198 -29.31 -2.06 -4.38
N VAL A 199 -28.13 -2.02 -5.01
CA VAL A 199 -27.49 -0.78 -5.49
C VAL A 199 -26.89 -1.00 -6.87
N GLU A 200 -26.69 0.09 -7.60
CA GLU A 200 -25.97 0.08 -8.88
C GLU A 200 -24.45 0.00 -8.67
N GLU A 201 -23.70 -0.49 -9.66
CA GLU A 201 -22.24 -0.64 -9.57
C GLU A 201 -21.54 0.73 -9.40
N GLU A 202 -22.08 1.78 -10.01
CA GLU A 202 -21.58 3.15 -9.89
C GLU A 202 -21.61 3.66 -8.45
N VAL A 203 -22.58 3.23 -7.65
CA VAL A 203 -22.65 3.58 -6.22
C VAL A 203 -21.50 2.92 -5.46
N VAL A 204 -21.20 1.66 -5.78
CA VAL A 204 -20.09 0.90 -5.16
C VAL A 204 -18.74 1.54 -5.50
N LEU A 205 -18.50 1.84 -6.78
CA LEU A 205 -17.25 2.47 -7.25
C LEU A 205 -17.12 3.92 -6.79
N GLY A 206 -18.24 4.60 -6.53
CA GLY A 206 -18.30 5.96 -6.00
C GLY A 206 -17.92 6.06 -4.52
N ASP A 207 -18.02 4.98 -3.73
CA ASP A 207 -17.71 4.96 -2.29
C ASP A 207 -16.19 4.84 -1.98
N ASN A 208 -15.40 5.54 -2.77
CA ASN A 208 -13.94 5.45 -2.83
C ASN A 208 -13.19 6.15 -1.69
N CYS A 209 -13.90 6.89 -0.83
CA CYS A 209 -13.35 7.52 0.37
C CYS A 209 -13.42 6.63 1.61
N THR A 210 -14.32 5.64 1.62
CA THR A 210 -14.58 4.79 2.80
C THR A 210 -14.12 3.35 2.61
N ALA A 211 -13.94 2.90 1.36
CA ALA A 211 -13.43 1.57 1.02
C ALA A 211 -12.14 1.25 1.78
N TYR A 212 -12.12 0.12 2.49
CA TYR A 212 -11.05 -0.30 3.39
C TYR A 212 -10.44 -1.65 2.98
N LEU A 213 -11.29 -2.63 2.65
CA LEU A 213 -10.87 -3.90 2.04
C LEU A 213 -11.57 -4.06 0.70
N LEU A 214 -10.83 -4.51 -0.31
CA LEU A 214 -11.33 -4.84 -1.64
C LEU A 214 -11.11 -6.33 -1.90
N PHE A 215 -12.17 -7.02 -2.29
CA PHE A 215 -12.16 -8.44 -2.61
C PHE A 215 -12.34 -8.63 -4.10
N TYR A 216 -11.32 -9.22 -4.72
CA TYR A 216 -11.21 -9.46 -6.14
C TYR A 216 -11.11 -10.96 -6.41
N SER A 217 -11.75 -11.51 -7.43
CA SER A 217 -11.56 -12.91 -7.85
C SER A 217 -11.32 -13.07 -9.35
N ARG A 218 -10.69 -14.17 -9.74
CA ARG A 218 -10.53 -14.60 -11.14
C ARG A 218 -11.38 -15.83 -11.45
#